data_AF-A0A353EXC5-F1
#
_entry.id   AF-A0A353EXC5-F1
#
_cell.length_a   1.000
_cell.length_b   1.000
_cell.length_c   1.000
_cell.angle_alpha   90.00
_cell.angle_beta   90.00
_cell.angle_gamma   90.00
#
_symmetry.space_group_name_H-M   'P 1'
#
loop_
_entity.id
_entity.type
_entity.pdbx_description
1 polymer ?
#
loop_
_entity_poly.entity_id
_entity_poly.type
_entity_poly.pdbx_seq_one_letter_code
_entity_poly.pdbx_strand_id
1 'polypeptide(L)'
;MQLIYKVNERPKFRQNLVYAFQQVLAIMAATIAVPAIVGNGLTAAAAMFGAGVGTLVYLLFTKFRSPVFLGSSFAFIGSMSAAFAGGVSMALGYLGLIIGAVFAGLVYVVIALIVKKVGVKWITKLMPAVVIGPTVAIIGLSLAGNAITQLTTNTSSAANPVSYLAVLCGLVTLFVTMLVSTYGSKQLKLIPFIIGILCGYALALVLTLIGTAADVEAMKIISFAPFKALVDGGVSVKTFIALPDFTFLTAFDGGFKALADNPSYVGTVAVAYVPVAFVVFAEHLADHKNLSSVIGSDLLEEPGLHRTLLGDGVGSMAGAFFGGCPNTTYGESVGCVAITGNASTSTIGLA
;
A
#
# COMPACT_ATOMS: atom_id res chain seq x y z
N MET A 1 -21.99 7.42 -13.43
CA MET A 1 -21.10 8.51 -13.89
C MET A 1 -20.72 8.24 -15.35
N GLN A 2 -20.55 9.25 -16.21
CA GLN A 2 -20.02 9.02 -17.56
C GLN A 2 -18.50 8.87 -17.48
N LEU A 3 -17.98 7.69 -17.81
CA LEU A 3 -16.53 7.44 -17.89
C LEU A 3 -15.96 8.10 -19.16
N ILE A 4 -14.74 8.63 -19.05
CA ILE A 4 -13.94 9.10 -20.19
C ILE A 4 -13.38 7.91 -20.97
N TYR A 5 -12.90 6.89 -20.24
CA TYR A 5 -12.40 5.64 -20.80
C TYR A 5 -13.00 4.46 -20.05
N LYS A 6 -13.60 3.53 -20.78
CA LYS A 6 -14.13 2.28 -20.23
C LYS A 6 -13.02 1.26 -20.00
N VAL A 7 -13.36 0.18 -19.30
CA VAL A 7 -12.46 -0.93 -18.92
C VAL A 7 -11.59 -1.45 -20.06
N ASN A 8 -12.19 -1.70 -21.24
CA ASN A 8 -11.50 -2.28 -22.39
C ASN A 8 -10.91 -1.23 -23.35
N GLU A 9 -11.17 0.06 -23.11
CA GLU A 9 -10.67 1.13 -23.98
C GLU A 9 -9.23 1.49 -23.63
N ARG A 10 -8.46 1.93 -24.61
CA ARG A 10 -7.06 2.30 -24.43
C ARG A 10 -6.84 3.76 -24.80
N PRO A 11 -6.43 4.62 -23.85
CA PRO A 11 -6.03 5.97 -24.18
C PRO A 11 -4.83 5.99 -25.13
N LYS A 12 -4.66 7.08 -25.88
CA LYS A 12 -3.44 7.28 -26.69
C LYS A 12 -2.21 7.22 -25.78
N PHE A 13 -1.11 6.62 -26.23
CA PHE A 13 0.07 6.32 -25.39
C PHE A 13 0.52 7.47 -24.48
N ARG A 14 0.70 8.68 -25.01
CA ARG A 14 1.11 9.86 -24.22
C ARG A 14 0.11 10.23 -23.13
N GLN A 15 -1.19 10.13 -23.43
CA GLN A 15 -2.24 10.38 -22.45
C GLN A 15 -2.34 9.24 -21.44
N ASN A 16 -2.17 7.99 -21.88
CA ASN A 16 -2.16 6.82 -21.01
C ASN A 16 -1.02 6.91 -20.00
N LEU A 17 0.16 7.38 -20.40
CA LEU A 17 1.30 7.58 -19.52
C LEU A 17 0.99 8.59 -18.41
N VAL A 18 0.28 9.67 -18.71
CA VAL A 18 -0.12 10.66 -17.70
C VAL A 18 -1.11 10.05 -16.70
N TYR A 19 -2.11 9.30 -17.17
CA TYR A 19 -3.05 8.64 -16.27
C TYR A 19 -2.39 7.53 -15.44
N ALA A 20 -1.46 6.77 -16.03
CA ALA A 20 -0.71 5.76 -15.32
C ALA A 20 0.14 6.40 -14.22
N PHE A 21 0.80 7.52 -14.52
CA PHE A 21 1.52 8.29 -13.51
C PHE A 21 0.60 8.79 -12.39
N GLN A 22 -0.58 9.32 -12.71
CA GLN A 22 -1.57 9.70 -11.70
C GLN A 22 -1.99 8.52 -10.82
N GLN A 23 -2.15 7.34 -11.41
CA GLN A 23 -2.46 6.12 -10.69
C GLN A 23 -1.35 5.74 -9.71
N VAL A 24 -0.09 5.75 -10.15
CA VAL A 24 1.08 5.52 -9.29
C VAL A 24 1.11 6.53 -8.14
N LEU A 25 0.92 7.81 -8.44
CA LEU A 25 0.91 8.87 -7.43
C LEU A 25 -0.20 8.69 -6.39
N ALA A 26 -1.37 8.19 -6.79
CA ALA A 26 -2.49 7.96 -5.89
C ALA A 26 -2.22 6.85 -4.85
N ILE A 27 -1.52 5.79 -5.25
CA ILE A 27 -1.25 4.61 -4.41
C ILE A 27 0.09 4.68 -3.68
N MET A 28 1.02 5.51 -4.17
CA MET A 28 2.42 5.50 -3.73
C MET A 28 2.54 5.77 -2.24
N ALA A 29 1.86 6.80 -1.73
CA ALA A 29 1.99 7.23 -0.33
C ALA A 29 1.65 6.10 0.65
N ALA A 30 0.56 5.37 0.38
CA ALA A 30 0.11 4.23 1.17
C ALA A 30 1.06 3.03 1.01
N THR A 31 1.50 2.74 -0.21
CA THR A 31 2.37 1.59 -0.51
C THR A 31 3.75 1.70 0.14
N ILE A 32 4.32 2.92 0.20
CA ILE A 32 5.62 3.17 0.85
C ILE A 32 5.53 3.32 2.36
N ALA A 33 4.34 3.62 2.91
CA ALA A 33 4.16 3.80 4.35
C ALA A 33 4.28 2.47 5.11
N VAL A 34 3.71 1.38 4.59
CA VAL A 34 3.77 0.05 5.24
C VAL A 34 5.20 -0.41 5.53
N PRO A 35 6.14 -0.46 4.55
CA PRO A 35 7.53 -0.85 4.84
C PRO A 35 8.23 0.13 5.78
N ALA A 36 7.90 1.43 5.72
CA ALA A 36 8.46 2.43 6.64
C ALA A 36 7.96 2.25 8.09
N ILE A 37 6.71 1.85 8.28
CA ILE A 37 6.12 1.57 9.61
C ILE A 37 6.69 0.28 10.20
N VAL A 38 6.78 -0.79 9.39
CA VAL A 38 7.31 -2.08 9.83
C VAL A 38 8.82 -2.02 10.07
N GLY A 39 9.55 -1.20 9.30
CA GLY A 39 10.99 -1.04 9.43
C GLY A 39 11.76 -2.29 9.01
N ASN A 40 12.76 -2.69 9.80
CA ASN A 40 13.52 -3.94 9.61
C ASN A 40 14.27 -4.04 8.26
N GLY A 41 14.61 -2.90 7.65
CA GLY A 41 15.32 -2.83 6.37
C GLY A 41 14.43 -2.98 5.13
N LEU A 42 13.11 -3.05 5.29
CA LEU A 42 12.18 -3.07 4.14
C LEU A 42 12.28 -1.77 3.36
N THR A 43 12.47 -1.87 2.04
CA THR A 43 12.62 -0.70 1.18
C THR A 43 11.32 -0.35 0.48
N ALA A 44 11.04 0.96 0.38
CA ALA A 44 9.90 1.47 -0.38
C ALA A 44 9.95 1.05 -1.86
N ALA A 45 11.16 0.95 -2.43
CA ALA A 45 11.36 0.54 -3.82
C ALA A 45 10.96 -0.92 -4.04
N ALA A 46 11.33 -1.83 -3.15
CA ALA A 46 10.94 -3.24 -3.26
C ALA A 46 9.43 -3.41 -3.08
N ALA A 47 8.82 -2.70 -2.12
CA ALA A 47 7.37 -2.71 -1.92
C ALA A 47 6.61 -2.20 -3.14
N MET A 48 7.03 -1.08 -3.74
CA MET A 48 6.43 -0.56 -4.98
C MET A 48 6.59 -1.54 -6.16
N PHE A 49 7.75 -2.18 -6.30
CA PHE A 49 7.97 -3.19 -7.32
C PHE A 49 7.06 -4.40 -7.10
N GLY A 50 6.95 -4.90 -5.87
CA GLY A 50 6.04 -5.98 -5.49
C GLY A 50 4.57 -5.62 -5.75
N ALA A 51 4.16 -4.39 -5.46
CA ALA A 51 2.84 -3.85 -5.79
C ALA A 51 2.53 -3.91 -7.30
N GLY A 52 3.49 -3.51 -8.13
CA GLY A 52 3.40 -3.62 -9.59
C GLY A 52 3.29 -5.07 -10.07
N VAL A 53 4.17 -5.96 -9.60
CA VAL A 53 4.11 -7.41 -9.95
C VAL A 53 2.77 -8.02 -9.54
N GLY A 54 2.32 -7.76 -8.31
CA GLY A 54 1.03 -8.24 -7.82
C GLY A 54 -0.13 -7.73 -8.68
N THR A 55 -0.10 -6.46 -9.07
CA THR A 55 -1.11 -5.87 -9.96
C THR A 55 -1.14 -6.53 -11.33
N LEU A 56 0.02 -6.80 -11.93
CA LEU A 56 0.09 -7.49 -13.22
C LEU A 56 -0.49 -8.91 -13.11
N VAL A 57 -0.15 -9.66 -12.06
CA VAL A 57 -0.74 -10.97 -11.78
C VAL A 57 -2.26 -10.87 -11.62
N TYR A 58 -2.74 -9.90 -10.85
CA TYR A 58 -4.17 -9.64 -10.67
C TYR A 58 -4.89 -9.35 -12.00
N LEU A 59 -4.31 -8.51 -12.85
CA LEU A 59 -4.86 -8.19 -14.17
C LEU A 59 -4.94 -9.43 -15.07
N LEU A 60 -3.95 -10.33 -15.01
CA LEU A 60 -3.97 -11.59 -15.75
C LEU A 60 -5.11 -12.50 -15.28
N PHE A 61 -5.29 -12.68 -13.96
CA PHE A 61 -6.38 -13.50 -13.41
C PHE A 61 -7.76 -12.92 -13.71
N THR A 62 -7.90 -11.59 -13.69
CA THR A 62 -9.15 -10.90 -14.02
C THR A 62 -9.38 -10.75 -15.53
N LYS A 63 -8.45 -11.23 -16.37
CA LYS A 63 -8.47 -11.08 -17.84
C LYS A 63 -8.58 -9.62 -18.29
N PHE A 64 -7.93 -8.71 -17.58
CA PHE A 64 -7.94 -7.26 -17.84
C PHE A 64 -9.36 -6.67 -17.85
N ARG A 65 -10.25 -7.19 -16.98
CA ARG A 65 -11.64 -6.71 -16.83
C ARG A 65 -11.90 -5.96 -15.52
N SER A 66 -10.95 -5.94 -14.59
CA SER A 66 -11.06 -5.19 -13.34
C SER A 66 -9.94 -4.13 -13.25
N PRO A 67 -10.26 -2.83 -13.34
CA PRO A 67 -9.28 -1.76 -13.28
C PRO A 67 -8.94 -1.36 -11.84
N VAL A 68 -8.29 -2.27 -11.12
CA VAL A 68 -7.81 -2.04 -9.75
C VAL A 68 -6.32 -2.30 -9.67
N PHE A 69 -5.63 -1.43 -8.95
CA PHE A 69 -4.23 -1.60 -8.56
C PHE A 69 -4.15 -2.26 -7.18
N LEU A 70 -3.19 -3.17 -6.99
CA LEU A 70 -2.88 -3.77 -5.70
C LEU A 70 -1.76 -3.02 -4.99
N GLY A 71 -1.94 -2.66 -3.72
CA GLY A 71 -0.92 -1.98 -2.90
C GLY A 71 -0.68 -2.68 -1.57
N SER A 72 0.35 -2.26 -0.84
CA SER A 72 0.71 -2.82 0.47
C SER A 72 -0.46 -2.69 1.46
N SER A 73 -0.96 -3.80 2.00
CA SER A 73 -2.11 -3.75 2.91
C SER A 73 -1.70 -3.37 4.33
N PHE A 74 -2.28 -2.30 4.85
CA PHE A 74 -2.05 -1.84 6.22
C PHE A 74 -2.57 -2.81 7.29
N ALA A 75 -3.56 -3.63 6.96
CA ALA A 75 -4.13 -4.61 7.87
C ALA A 75 -3.08 -5.62 8.35
N PHE A 76 -2.03 -5.87 7.55
CA PHE A 76 -0.96 -6.81 7.87
C PHE A 76 0.20 -6.19 8.66
N ILE A 77 0.21 -4.89 9.00
CA ILE A 77 1.31 -4.29 9.78
C ILE A 77 1.57 -5.08 11.08
N GLY A 78 0.51 -5.42 11.81
CA GLY A 78 0.63 -6.24 13.03
C GLY A 78 1.20 -7.64 12.75
N SER A 79 0.74 -8.28 11.67
CA SER A 79 1.21 -9.60 11.25
C SER A 79 2.67 -9.59 10.80
N MET A 80 3.09 -8.55 10.08
CA MET A 80 4.48 -8.35 9.64
C MET A 80 5.40 -8.11 10.84
N SER A 81 4.99 -7.27 11.78
CA SER A 81 5.70 -7.06 13.04
C SER A 81 5.81 -8.36 13.85
N ALA A 82 4.75 -9.17 13.89
CA ALA A 82 4.77 -10.47 14.55
C ALA A 82 5.71 -11.48 13.86
N ALA A 83 5.81 -11.44 12.52
CA ALA A 83 6.77 -12.27 11.78
C ALA A 83 8.21 -11.92 12.16
N PHE A 84 8.57 -10.64 12.21
CA PHE A 84 9.90 -10.22 12.67
C PHE A 84 10.13 -10.54 14.15
N ALA A 85 9.16 -10.30 15.02
CA ALA A 85 9.27 -10.55 16.45
C ALA A 85 9.41 -12.04 16.79
N GLY A 86 8.74 -12.93 16.04
CA GLY A 86 8.86 -14.37 16.20
C GLY A 86 10.10 -14.98 15.54
N GLY A 87 10.80 -14.22 14.69
CA GLY A 87 11.97 -14.67 13.97
C GLY A 87 13.24 -14.59 14.82
N VAL A 88 14.00 -15.68 14.91
CA VAL A 88 15.30 -15.70 15.61
C VAL A 88 16.42 -14.99 14.84
N SER A 89 16.16 -14.60 13.59
CA SER A 89 17.06 -13.84 12.74
C SER A 89 16.29 -12.95 11.78
N MET A 90 16.95 -11.93 11.24
CA MET A 90 16.35 -11.07 10.21
C MET A 90 15.91 -11.89 9.00
N ALA A 91 16.75 -12.81 8.51
CA ALA A 91 16.41 -13.68 7.39
C ALA A 91 15.14 -14.52 7.64
N LEU A 92 14.96 -15.02 8.87
CA LEU A 92 13.74 -15.74 9.24
C LEU A 92 12.51 -14.81 9.27
N GLY A 93 12.68 -13.57 9.73
CA GLY A 93 11.63 -12.55 9.66
C GLY A 93 11.19 -12.26 8.22
N TYR A 94 12.14 -12.05 7.31
CA TYR A 94 11.87 -11.86 5.87
C TYR A 94 11.20 -13.08 5.24
N LEU A 95 11.66 -14.30 5.58
CA LEU A 95 11.02 -15.53 5.14
C LEU A 95 9.59 -15.65 5.69
N GLY A 96 9.38 -15.23 6.94
CA GLY A 96 8.06 -15.17 7.58
C GLY A 96 7.10 -14.23 6.87
N LEU A 97 7.56 -13.11 6.30
CA LEU A 97 6.72 -12.25 5.45
C LEU A 97 6.20 -13.00 4.22
N ILE A 98 7.09 -13.72 3.52
CA ILE A 98 6.74 -14.49 2.32
C ILE A 98 5.78 -15.63 2.69
N ILE A 99 6.10 -16.41 3.73
CA ILE A 99 5.25 -17.52 4.21
C ILE A 99 3.88 -16.98 4.67
N GLY A 100 3.86 -15.87 5.39
CA GLY A 100 2.65 -15.21 5.86
C GLY A 100 1.76 -14.75 4.70
N ALA A 101 2.35 -14.12 3.69
CA ALA A 101 1.64 -13.74 2.47
C ALA A 101 1.10 -14.97 1.71
N VAL A 102 1.83 -16.09 1.69
CA VAL A 102 1.33 -17.37 1.16
C VAL A 102 0.12 -17.85 1.95
N PHE A 103 0.16 -17.85 3.27
CA PHE A 103 -1.01 -18.24 4.08
C PHE A 103 -2.21 -17.33 3.84
N ALA A 104 -2.02 -16.01 3.82
CA ALA A 104 -3.08 -15.06 3.52
C ALA A 104 -3.65 -15.24 2.11
N GLY A 105 -2.78 -15.39 1.10
CA GLY A 105 -3.19 -15.63 -0.29
C GLY A 105 -3.91 -16.96 -0.47
N LEU A 106 -3.51 -18.01 0.26
CA LEU A 106 -4.21 -19.29 0.24
C LEU A 106 -5.65 -19.20 0.78
N VAL A 107 -5.90 -18.37 1.80
CA VAL A 107 -7.28 -18.10 2.26
C VAL A 107 -8.12 -17.57 1.09
N TYR A 108 -7.59 -16.65 0.29
CA TYR A 108 -8.29 -16.08 -0.86
C TYR A 108 -8.52 -17.12 -1.95
N VAL A 109 -7.52 -17.95 -2.23
CA VAL A 109 -7.65 -19.05 -3.19
C VAL A 109 -8.74 -20.02 -2.75
N VAL A 110 -8.79 -20.41 -1.47
CA VAL A 110 -9.82 -21.30 -0.93
C VAL A 110 -11.21 -20.67 -1.07
N ILE A 111 -11.38 -19.41 -0.63
CA ILE A 111 -12.66 -18.70 -0.76
C ILE A 111 -13.07 -18.61 -2.25
N ALA A 112 -12.13 -18.28 -3.14
CA ALA A 112 -12.41 -18.18 -4.56
C ALA A 112 -12.86 -19.51 -5.18
N LEU A 113 -12.26 -20.64 -4.79
CA LEU A 113 -12.67 -21.97 -5.22
C LEU A 113 -14.08 -22.32 -4.73
N ILE A 114 -14.43 -21.93 -3.50
CA ILE A 114 -15.80 -22.08 -2.96
C ILE A 114 -16.78 -21.22 -3.76
N VAL A 115 -16.45 -19.95 -4.00
CA VAL A 115 -17.28 -19.01 -4.78
C VAL A 115 -17.50 -19.50 -6.20
N LYS A 116 -16.48 -20.09 -6.84
CA LYS A 116 -16.61 -20.66 -8.19
C LYS A 116 -17.65 -21.80 -8.24
N LYS A 117 -17.82 -22.57 -7.17
CA LYS A 117 -18.76 -23.69 -7.09
C LYS A 117 -20.16 -23.28 -6.62
N VAL A 118 -20.24 -22.41 -5.62
CA VAL A 118 -21.50 -22.09 -4.89
C VAL A 118 -22.11 -20.76 -5.36
N GLY A 119 -21.34 -19.92 -6.04
CA GLY A 119 -21.72 -18.56 -6.42
C GLY A 119 -21.51 -17.53 -5.30
N VAL A 120 -21.92 -16.28 -5.56
CA VAL A 120 -21.65 -15.11 -4.70
C VAL A 120 -22.79 -14.72 -3.75
N LYS A 121 -23.98 -15.33 -3.90
CA LYS A 121 -25.20 -14.90 -3.18
C LYS A 121 -25.08 -14.98 -1.65
N TRP A 122 -24.35 -15.97 -1.15
CA TRP A 122 -24.11 -16.10 0.29
C TRP A 122 -23.21 -14.98 0.82
N ILE A 123 -22.23 -14.54 0.04
CA ILE A 123 -21.33 -13.41 0.38
C ILE A 123 -22.12 -12.12 0.40
N THR A 124 -22.97 -11.88 -0.59
CA THR A 124 -23.82 -10.68 -0.60
C THR A 124 -24.78 -10.62 0.59
N LYS A 125 -25.15 -11.78 1.15
CA LYS A 125 -25.97 -11.88 2.37
C LYS A 125 -25.14 -11.74 3.66
N LEU A 126 -23.91 -12.26 3.68
CA LEU A 126 -23.01 -12.17 4.84
C LEU A 126 -22.39 -10.78 4.99
N MET A 127 -22.09 -10.12 3.86
CA MET A 127 -21.48 -8.79 3.78
C MET A 127 -22.37 -7.82 2.97
N PRO A 128 -23.56 -7.46 3.49
CA PRO A 128 -24.34 -6.35 2.93
C PRO A 128 -23.62 -5.02 3.15
N ALA A 129 -24.06 -3.95 2.47
CA ALA A 129 -23.44 -2.62 2.57
C ALA A 129 -23.34 -2.11 4.02
N VAL A 130 -24.33 -2.44 4.86
CA VAL A 130 -24.36 -2.09 6.29
C VAL A 130 -23.28 -2.77 7.12
N VAL A 131 -22.69 -3.87 6.64
CA VAL A 131 -21.53 -4.53 7.28
C VAL A 131 -20.23 -4.02 6.68
N ILE A 132 -20.15 -3.96 5.34
CA ILE A 132 -18.92 -3.59 4.62
C ILE A 132 -18.45 -2.18 5.01
N GLY A 133 -19.34 -1.19 4.99
CA GLY A 133 -18.97 0.21 5.27
C GLY A 133 -18.31 0.39 6.63
N PRO A 134 -18.96 -0.02 7.74
CA PRO A 134 -18.36 0.03 9.08
C PRO A 134 -17.06 -0.77 9.20
N THR A 135 -16.97 -1.96 8.59
CA THR A 135 -15.73 -2.75 8.63
C THR A 135 -14.56 -1.99 8.01
N VAL A 136 -14.74 -1.41 6.82
CA VAL A 136 -13.69 -0.62 6.15
C VAL A 136 -13.37 0.66 6.94
N ALA A 137 -14.37 1.34 7.49
CA ALA A 137 -14.14 2.51 8.33
C ALA A 137 -13.30 2.18 9.59
N ILE A 138 -13.56 1.03 10.22
CA ILE A 138 -12.80 0.55 11.38
C ILE A 138 -11.37 0.16 10.97
N ILE A 139 -11.17 -0.46 9.80
CA ILE A 139 -9.83 -0.75 9.28
C ILE A 139 -9.03 0.55 9.18
N GLY A 140 -9.57 1.58 8.52
CA GLY A 140 -8.92 2.89 8.41
C GLY A 140 -8.67 3.56 9.77
N LEU A 141 -9.66 3.53 10.67
CA LEU A 141 -9.54 4.11 12.01
C LEU A 141 -8.49 3.39 12.88
N SER A 142 -8.34 2.07 12.73
CA SER A 142 -7.35 1.29 13.48
C SER A 142 -5.90 1.72 13.18
N LEU A 143 -5.67 2.34 12.02
CA LEU A 143 -4.37 2.85 11.60
C LEU A 143 -4.04 4.24 12.15
N ALA A 144 -5.04 4.95 12.67
CA ALA A 144 -4.84 6.27 13.28
C ALA A 144 -3.81 6.22 14.42
N GLY A 145 -3.77 5.11 15.19
CA GLY A 145 -2.79 4.92 16.25
C GLY A 145 -1.34 4.93 15.75
N ASN A 146 -1.07 4.23 14.65
CA ASN A 146 0.27 4.24 14.02
C ASN A 146 0.61 5.63 13.49
N ALA A 147 -0.34 6.31 12.83
CA ALA A 147 -0.13 7.66 12.33
C ALA A 147 0.18 8.67 13.45
N ILE A 148 -0.57 8.62 14.56
CA ILE A 148 -0.32 9.48 15.74
C ILE A 148 1.04 9.15 16.34
N THR A 149 1.38 7.87 16.47
CA THR A 149 2.69 7.45 16.99
C THR A 149 3.82 7.99 16.13
N GLN A 150 3.73 7.89 14.80
CA GLN A 150 4.73 8.44 13.89
C GLN A 150 4.83 9.98 13.93
N LEU A 151 3.71 10.67 14.13
CA LEU A 151 3.70 12.13 14.31
C LEU A 151 4.32 12.58 15.64
N THR A 152 4.29 11.71 16.65
CA THR A 152 4.69 12.01 18.04
C THR A 152 5.97 11.31 18.49
N THR A 153 6.62 10.53 17.62
CA THR A 153 7.91 9.88 17.89
C THR A 153 9.03 10.45 17.00
N ASN A 154 10.17 10.77 17.60
CA ASN A 154 11.34 11.28 16.88
C ASN A 154 12.17 10.11 16.34
N THR A 155 12.35 10.07 15.02
CA THR A 155 13.24 9.11 14.33
C THR A 155 14.69 9.59 14.25
N SER A 156 14.98 10.83 14.69
CA SER A 156 16.29 11.46 14.56
C SER A 156 16.78 12.00 15.92
N SER A 157 17.54 11.16 16.62
CA SER A 157 18.33 11.47 17.83
C SER A 157 17.57 11.73 19.14
N ALA A 158 17.96 10.99 20.18
CA ALA A 158 17.47 11.09 21.56
C ALA A 158 17.65 12.48 22.24
N ALA A 159 18.27 13.45 21.55
CA ALA A 159 18.55 14.79 22.05
C ALA A 159 17.46 15.82 21.72
N ASN A 160 16.57 15.55 20.77
CA ASN A 160 15.44 16.42 20.47
C ASN A 160 14.16 15.73 20.92
N PRO A 161 13.35 16.28 21.84
CA PRO A 161 11.96 15.86 22.02
C PRO A 161 11.15 16.25 20.78
N VAL A 162 10.07 15.53 20.46
CA VAL A 162 9.25 15.87 19.29
C VAL A 162 8.70 17.27 19.53
N SER A 163 9.19 18.21 18.72
CA SER A 163 8.73 19.59 18.80
C SER A 163 7.24 19.61 18.46
N TYR A 164 6.42 20.31 19.25
CA TYR A 164 5.02 20.56 18.90
C TYR A 164 4.87 21.15 17.49
N LEU A 165 5.93 21.76 16.97
CA LEU A 165 6.04 22.24 15.59
C LEU A 165 6.03 21.12 14.54
N ALA A 166 6.61 19.95 14.82
CA ALA A 166 6.55 18.78 13.93
C ALA A 166 5.12 18.23 13.87
N VAL A 167 4.43 18.17 15.02
CA VAL A 167 3.00 17.83 15.07
C VAL A 167 2.16 18.83 14.28
N LEU A 168 2.45 20.13 14.39
CA LEU A 168 1.80 21.17 13.60
C LEU A 168 2.02 20.99 12.10
N CYS A 169 3.23 20.60 11.65
CA CYS A 169 3.48 20.25 10.25
C CYS A 169 2.62 19.07 9.79
N GLY A 170 2.48 18.04 10.63
CA GLY A 170 1.59 16.90 10.39
C GLY A 170 0.11 17.29 10.30
N LEU A 171 -0.37 18.15 11.21
CA LEU A 171 -1.74 18.65 11.18
C LEU A 171 -2.03 19.50 9.95
N VAL A 172 -1.08 20.33 9.52
CA VAL A 172 -1.18 21.10 8.28
C VAL A 172 -1.23 20.15 7.08
N THR A 173 -0.37 19.13 7.03
CA THR A 173 -0.40 18.08 5.99
C THR A 173 -1.77 17.43 5.91
N LEU A 174 -2.34 17.02 7.05
CA LEU A 174 -3.65 16.39 7.13
C LEU A 174 -4.77 17.33 6.67
N PHE A 175 -4.79 18.57 7.17
CA PHE A 175 -5.84 19.53 6.85
C PHE A 175 -5.81 19.92 5.37
N VAL A 176 -4.63 20.17 4.81
CA VAL A 176 -4.48 20.44 3.36
C VAL A 176 -4.93 19.24 2.55
N THR A 177 -4.55 18.01 2.92
CA THR A 177 -4.99 16.80 2.22
C THR A 177 -6.51 16.69 2.22
N MET A 178 -7.17 16.91 3.36
CA MET A 178 -8.63 16.89 3.49
C MET A 178 -9.31 17.99 2.65
N LEU A 179 -8.79 19.22 2.67
CA LEU A 179 -9.32 20.32 1.88
C LEU A 179 -9.19 20.06 0.38
N VAL A 180 -8.04 19.55 -0.05
CA VAL A 180 -7.80 19.26 -1.47
C VAL A 180 -8.66 18.09 -1.94
N SER A 181 -8.83 17.03 -1.14
CA SER A 181 -9.66 15.89 -1.51
C SER A 181 -11.16 16.23 -1.58
N THR A 182 -11.63 17.19 -0.78
CA THR A 182 -13.04 17.59 -0.71
C THR A 182 -13.38 18.76 -1.65
N TYR A 183 -12.61 19.85 -1.60
CA TYR A 183 -12.87 21.11 -2.31
C TYR A 183 -11.94 21.36 -3.50
N GLY A 184 -10.90 20.54 -3.69
CA GLY A 184 -9.97 20.70 -4.81
C GLY A 184 -10.66 20.59 -6.18
N SER A 185 -10.04 21.18 -7.20
CA SER A 185 -10.44 20.94 -8.58
C SER A 185 -10.27 19.47 -8.96
N LYS A 186 -10.88 19.02 -10.07
CA LYS A 186 -10.81 17.61 -10.51
C LYS A 186 -9.38 17.08 -10.59
N GLN A 187 -8.41 17.91 -10.99
CA GLN A 187 -7.00 17.52 -11.05
C GLN A 187 -6.33 17.47 -9.67
N LEU A 188 -6.63 18.42 -8.79
CA LEU A 188 -6.04 18.46 -7.44
C LEU A 188 -6.54 17.29 -6.57
N LYS A 189 -7.80 16.88 -6.75
CA LYS A 189 -8.40 15.71 -6.10
C LYS A 189 -7.72 14.38 -6.44
N LEU A 190 -6.90 14.32 -7.50
CA LEU A 190 -6.15 13.12 -7.89
C LEU A 190 -4.85 12.94 -7.12
N ILE A 191 -4.28 14.03 -6.60
CA ILE A 191 -3.01 14.03 -5.88
C ILE A 191 -3.08 14.76 -4.53
N PRO A 192 -4.18 14.63 -3.75
CA PRO A 192 -4.39 15.40 -2.52
C PRO A 192 -3.29 15.11 -1.49
N PHE A 193 -2.86 13.85 -1.39
CA PHE A 193 -1.79 13.42 -0.49
C PHE A 193 -0.45 14.07 -0.83
N ILE A 194 -0.11 14.16 -2.12
CA ILE A 194 1.14 14.79 -2.55
C ILE A 194 1.12 16.28 -2.22
N ILE A 195 0.01 16.96 -2.51
CA ILE A 195 -0.14 18.39 -2.20
C ILE A 195 -0.05 18.61 -0.68
N GLY A 196 -0.72 17.78 0.11
CA GLY A 196 -0.62 17.80 1.56
C GLY A 196 0.82 17.63 2.05
N ILE A 197 1.52 16.60 1.56
CA ILE A 197 2.93 16.32 1.88
C ILE A 197 3.81 17.53 1.52
N LEU A 198 3.66 18.08 0.32
CA LEU A 198 4.43 19.25 -0.13
C LEU A 198 4.18 20.48 0.75
N CYS A 199 2.93 20.74 1.16
CA CYS A 199 2.61 21.84 2.08
C CYS A 199 3.20 21.62 3.48
N GLY A 200 3.15 20.39 3.99
CA GLY A 200 3.79 20.01 5.26
C GLY A 200 5.31 20.21 5.23
N TYR A 201 5.96 19.73 4.17
CA TYR A 201 7.40 19.92 3.95
C TYR A 201 7.77 21.39 3.75
N ALA A 202 6.95 22.17 3.04
CA ALA A 202 7.19 23.60 2.88
C ALA A 202 7.18 24.33 4.23
N LEU A 203 6.21 24.02 5.09
CA LEU A 203 6.17 24.57 6.44
C LEU A 203 7.36 24.12 7.29
N ALA A 204 7.69 22.83 7.26
CA ALA A 204 8.83 22.28 7.98
C ALA A 204 10.16 22.91 7.50
N LEU A 205 10.28 23.24 6.21
CA LEU A 205 11.43 23.91 5.63
C LEU A 205 11.55 25.36 6.13
N VAL A 206 10.45 26.12 6.12
CA VAL A 206 10.43 27.49 6.67
C VAL A 206 10.84 27.50 8.14
N LEU A 207 10.29 26.57 8.94
CA LEU A 207 10.66 26.44 10.36
C LEU A 207 12.13 26.07 10.53
N THR A 208 12.65 25.15 9.71
CA THR A 208 14.07 24.76 9.75
C THR A 208 15.01 25.91 9.37
N LEU A 209 14.64 26.74 8.39
CA LEU A 209 15.41 27.93 8.02
C LEU A 209 15.42 28.98 9.15
N ILE A 210 14.27 29.21 9.81
CA ILE A 210 14.20 30.11 10.98
C ILE A 210 15.02 29.54 12.14
N GLY A 211 14.91 28.23 12.41
CA GLY A 211 15.64 27.56 13.48
C GLY A 211 17.15 27.55 13.28
N THR A 212 17.62 27.46 12.03
CA THR A 212 19.05 27.58 11.72
C THR A 212 19.56 29.01 11.83
N ALA A 213 18.75 30.01 11.45
CA ALA A 213 19.11 31.43 11.58
C ALA A 213 19.11 31.92 13.05
N ALA A 214 18.19 31.41 13.87
CA ALA A 214 18.03 31.79 15.28
C ALA A 214 18.72 30.82 16.27
N ASP A 215 19.43 29.82 15.76
CA ASP A 215 20.03 28.70 16.50
C ASP A 215 19.10 27.99 17.51
N VAL A 216 17.84 27.79 17.11
CA VAL A 216 16.83 27.07 17.89
C VAL A 216 16.73 25.64 17.37
N GLU A 217 17.30 24.67 18.09
CA GLU A 217 17.28 23.25 17.69
C GLU A 217 15.87 22.68 17.54
N ALA A 218 14.92 23.11 18.39
CA ALA A 218 13.52 22.67 18.34
C ALA A 218 12.77 23.05 17.05
N MET A 219 13.32 23.96 16.24
CA MET A 219 12.77 24.36 14.95
C MET A 219 13.45 23.65 13.76
N LYS A 220 14.54 22.90 13.98
CA LYS A 220 15.28 22.14 12.95
C LYS A 220 14.56 20.81 12.66
N ILE A 221 13.41 20.90 11.98
CA ILE A 221 12.50 19.77 11.74
C ILE A 221 13.00 18.87 10.59
N ILE A 222 13.54 19.45 9.51
CA ILE A 222 14.03 18.68 8.35
C ILE A 222 15.50 18.35 8.53
N SER A 223 15.84 17.06 8.42
CA SER A 223 17.21 16.61 8.25
C SER A 223 17.54 16.45 6.78
N PHE A 224 18.55 17.20 6.30
CA PHE A 224 19.11 17.05 4.96
C PHE A 224 20.21 15.97 4.88
N ALA A 225 20.46 15.23 5.97
CA ALA A 225 21.46 14.17 6.00
C ALA A 225 21.27 13.09 4.93
N PRO A 226 20.03 12.62 4.62
CA PRO A 226 19.82 11.64 3.55
C PRO A 226 20.25 12.15 2.18
N PHE A 227 20.03 13.44 1.88
CA PHE A 227 20.46 14.05 0.62
C PHE A 227 21.97 14.19 0.52
N LYS A 228 22.65 14.52 1.63
CA LYS A 228 24.12 14.57 1.69
C LYS A 228 24.72 13.17 1.48
N ALA A 229 24.21 12.17 2.21
CA ALA A 229 24.65 10.78 2.08
C ALA A 229 24.47 10.24 0.64
N LEU A 230 23.45 10.70 -0.09
CA LEU A 230 23.20 10.28 -1.47
C LEU A 230 24.24 10.81 -2.47
N VAL A 231 24.94 11.90 -2.13
CA VAL A 231 25.89 12.62 -3.01
C VAL A 231 27.32 12.56 -2.48
N ASP A 232 27.54 12.11 -1.24
CA ASP A 232 28.87 12.00 -0.60
C ASP A 232 29.88 11.16 -1.39
N GLY A 233 29.42 10.21 -2.22
CA GLY A 233 30.25 9.39 -3.12
C GLY A 233 30.34 9.88 -4.58
N GLY A 234 29.78 11.05 -4.90
CA GLY A 234 29.59 11.55 -6.26
C GLY A 234 28.31 11.03 -6.94
N VAL A 235 27.79 11.77 -7.92
CA VAL A 235 26.61 11.38 -8.69
C VAL A 235 27.04 10.37 -9.76
N SER A 236 26.71 9.10 -9.55
CA SER A 236 26.98 8.02 -10.51
C SER A 236 25.68 7.49 -11.11
N VAL A 237 25.76 6.65 -12.14
CA VAL A 237 24.58 5.96 -12.70
C VAL A 237 23.85 5.13 -11.64
N LYS A 238 24.57 4.61 -10.63
CA LYS A 238 23.97 3.88 -9.49
C LYS A 238 23.11 4.76 -8.58
N THR A 239 23.32 6.08 -8.61
CA THR A 239 22.48 7.05 -7.90
C THR A 239 21.10 7.19 -8.56
N PHE A 240 21.02 6.96 -9.89
CA PHE A 240 19.76 7.03 -10.64
C PHE A 240 19.08 5.68 -10.83
N ILE A 241 19.87 4.59 -10.89
CA ILE A 241 19.38 3.23 -11.10
C ILE A 241 20.01 2.33 -10.04
N ALA A 242 19.26 2.06 -8.98
CA ALA A 242 19.58 1.09 -7.96
C ALA A 242 18.54 -0.05 -8.00
N LEU A 243 19.01 -1.29 -8.00
CA LEU A 243 18.11 -2.43 -7.83
C LEU A 243 17.57 -2.41 -6.39
N PRO A 244 16.26 -2.60 -6.19
CA PRO A 244 15.71 -2.70 -4.85
C PRO A 244 16.29 -3.90 -4.11
N ASP A 245 16.48 -3.76 -2.80
CA ASP A 245 16.76 -4.89 -1.92
C ASP A 245 15.50 -5.74 -1.79
N PHE A 246 15.38 -6.73 -2.67
CA PHE A 246 14.21 -7.60 -2.73
C PHE A 246 14.13 -8.53 -1.52
N THR A 247 12.92 -8.73 -1.01
CA THR A 247 12.66 -9.51 0.21
C THR A 247 13.17 -10.95 0.10
N PHE A 248 13.00 -11.60 -1.05
CA PHE A 248 13.46 -12.98 -1.23
C PHE A 248 14.98 -13.14 -1.10
N LEU A 249 15.78 -12.11 -1.39
CA LEU A 249 17.24 -12.18 -1.29
C LEU A 249 17.65 -12.38 0.17
N THR A 250 17.14 -11.53 1.07
CA THR A 250 17.39 -11.64 2.51
C THR A 250 16.68 -12.84 3.13
N ALA A 251 15.50 -13.21 2.65
CA ALA A 251 14.78 -14.38 3.14
C ALA A 251 15.54 -15.69 2.86
N PHE A 252 16.15 -15.81 1.68
CA PHE A 252 16.82 -17.05 1.27
C PHE A 252 18.27 -17.12 1.74
N ASP A 253 18.83 -15.99 2.17
CA ASP A 253 20.13 -15.91 2.85
C ASP A 253 20.02 -16.43 4.30
N GLY A 254 19.92 -17.76 4.44
CA GLY A 254 19.90 -18.45 5.73
C GLY A 254 18.52 -18.55 6.41
N GLY A 255 17.47 -17.93 5.87
CA GLY A 255 16.12 -18.03 6.46
C GLY A 255 15.56 -19.46 6.48
N PHE A 256 15.80 -20.26 5.44
CA PHE A 256 15.36 -21.67 5.43
C PHE A 256 16.10 -22.53 6.46
N LYS A 257 17.38 -22.22 6.72
CA LYS A 257 18.14 -22.90 7.77
C LYS A 257 17.57 -22.55 9.15
N ALA A 258 17.35 -21.26 9.41
CA ALA A 258 16.72 -20.79 10.64
C ALA A 258 15.30 -21.34 10.84
N LEU A 259 14.57 -21.59 9.75
CA LEU A 259 13.25 -22.23 9.79
C LEU A 259 13.35 -23.72 10.16
N ALA A 260 14.33 -24.43 9.62
CA ALA A 260 14.57 -25.84 9.97
C ALA A 260 14.93 -25.99 11.45
N ASP A 261 15.66 -25.03 12.02
CA ASP A 261 16.02 -24.99 13.44
C ASP A 261 14.84 -24.59 14.34
N ASN A 262 13.83 -23.89 13.80
CA ASN A 262 12.62 -23.49 14.54
C ASN A 262 11.31 -23.72 13.75
N PRO A 263 10.86 -24.98 13.60
CA PRO A 263 9.69 -25.30 12.77
C PRO A 263 8.36 -24.72 13.28
N SER A 264 8.25 -24.49 14.60
CA SER A 264 7.02 -23.94 15.21
C SER A 264 6.74 -22.50 14.76
N TYR A 265 7.76 -21.79 14.26
CA TYR A 265 7.63 -20.45 13.67
C TYR A 265 6.58 -20.39 12.55
N VAL A 266 6.44 -21.43 11.73
CA VAL A 266 5.41 -21.50 10.68
C VAL A 266 4.01 -21.34 11.26
N GLY A 267 3.74 -21.97 12.41
CA GLY A 267 2.48 -21.85 13.12
C GLY A 267 2.22 -20.44 13.63
N THR A 268 3.24 -19.79 14.20
CA THR A 268 3.18 -18.38 14.64
C THR A 268 2.80 -17.46 13.48
N VAL A 269 3.46 -17.62 12.34
CA VAL A 269 3.17 -16.83 11.14
C VAL A 269 1.75 -17.11 10.62
N ALA A 270 1.33 -18.38 10.57
CA ALA A 270 -0.01 -18.74 10.13
C ALA A 270 -1.10 -18.08 11.01
N VAL A 271 -0.96 -18.14 12.33
CA VAL A 271 -1.90 -17.53 13.29
C VAL A 271 -1.91 -16.00 13.14
N ALA A 272 -0.77 -15.38 12.84
CA ALA A 272 -0.69 -13.94 12.65
C ALA A 272 -1.33 -13.44 11.34
N TYR A 273 -1.29 -14.22 10.25
CA TYR A 273 -1.73 -13.77 8.92
C TYR A 273 -3.13 -14.26 8.52
N VAL A 274 -3.49 -15.50 8.84
CA VAL A 274 -4.76 -16.10 8.37
C VAL A 274 -6.00 -15.33 8.84
N PRO A 275 -6.12 -14.89 10.11
CA PRO A 275 -7.27 -14.10 10.55
C PRO A 275 -7.37 -12.75 9.84
N VAL A 276 -6.22 -12.10 9.60
CA VAL A 276 -6.15 -10.80 8.93
C VAL A 276 -6.59 -10.90 7.48
N ALA A 277 -6.35 -12.03 6.80
CA ALA A 277 -6.84 -12.26 5.45
C ALA A 277 -8.37 -12.12 5.34
N PHE A 278 -9.14 -12.48 6.37
CA PHE A 278 -10.59 -12.27 6.39
C PHE A 278 -11.00 -10.80 6.53
N VAL A 279 -10.18 -9.99 7.21
CA VAL A 279 -10.39 -8.54 7.30
C VAL A 279 -10.18 -7.91 5.94
N VAL A 280 -9.08 -8.26 5.28
CA VAL A 280 -8.75 -7.75 3.94
C VAL A 280 -9.75 -8.28 2.89
N PHE A 281 -10.36 -9.44 3.11
CA PHE A 281 -11.43 -9.94 2.23
C PHE A 281 -12.65 -9.00 2.24
N ALA A 282 -12.97 -8.41 3.40
CA ALA A 282 -14.02 -7.40 3.52
C ALA A 282 -13.68 -6.14 2.72
N GLU A 283 -12.42 -5.71 2.80
CA GLU A 283 -11.86 -4.58 2.05
C GLU A 283 -11.93 -4.84 0.53
N HIS A 284 -11.50 -6.02 0.07
CA HIS A 284 -11.61 -6.44 -1.33
C HIS A 284 -13.04 -6.35 -1.87
N LEU A 285 -14.01 -6.82 -1.09
CA LEU A 285 -15.43 -6.73 -1.48
C LEU A 285 -15.94 -5.30 -1.53
N ALA A 286 -15.50 -4.45 -0.61
CA ALA A 286 -15.86 -3.05 -0.58
C ALA A 286 -15.36 -2.34 -1.84
N ASP A 287 -14.08 -2.53 -2.16
CA ASP A 287 -13.45 -1.91 -3.32
C ASP A 287 -14.10 -2.35 -4.61
N HIS A 288 -14.40 -3.63 -4.77
CA HIS A 288 -15.06 -4.13 -5.97
C HIS A 288 -16.49 -3.63 -6.08
N LYS A 289 -17.25 -3.52 -4.99
CA LYS A 289 -18.60 -2.91 -5.02
C LYS A 289 -18.55 -1.43 -5.36
N ASN A 290 -17.63 -0.69 -4.74
CA ASN A 290 -17.41 0.73 -5.02
C ASN A 290 -17.02 0.93 -6.48
N LEU A 291 -16.05 0.17 -6.97
CA LEU A 291 -15.62 0.25 -8.36
C LEU A 291 -16.73 -0.16 -9.32
N SER A 292 -17.50 -1.20 -9.01
CA SER A 292 -18.66 -1.62 -9.82
C SER A 292 -19.67 -0.48 -9.99
N SER A 293 -19.92 0.29 -8.93
CA SER A 293 -20.80 1.46 -8.98
C SER A 293 -20.23 2.60 -9.83
N VAL A 294 -18.90 2.76 -9.83
CA VAL A 294 -18.19 3.77 -10.63
C VAL A 294 -18.23 3.42 -12.11
N ILE A 295 -17.98 2.15 -12.47
CA ILE A 295 -17.89 1.71 -13.87
C ILE A 295 -19.24 1.29 -14.47
N GLY A 296 -20.27 1.10 -13.66
CA GLY A 296 -21.59 0.67 -14.10
C GLY A 296 -21.67 -0.79 -14.54
N SER A 297 -20.78 -1.66 -14.00
CA SER A 297 -20.70 -3.09 -14.29
C SER A 297 -20.38 -3.83 -13.00
N ASP A 298 -21.08 -4.94 -12.72
CA ASP A 298 -20.86 -5.72 -11.49
C ASP A 298 -19.63 -6.64 -11.63
N LEU A 299 -18.54 -6.25 -10.98
CA LEU A 299 -17.28 -7.01 -10.96
C LEU A 299 -17.39 -8.34 -10.19
N LEU A 300 -18.40 -8.48 -9.31
CA LEU A 300 -18.67 -9.72 -8.60
C LEU A 300 -19.25 -10.79 -9.52
N GLU A 301 -19.90 -10.38 -10.61
CA GLU A 301 -20.43 -11.25 -11.67
C GLU A 301 -19.45 -11.37 -12.84
N GLU A 302 -18.97 -10.25 -13.40
CA GLU A 302 -18.00 -10.19 -14.50
C GLU A 302 -16.85 -9.22 -14.20
N PRO A 303 -15.58 -9.66 -14.07
CA PRO A 303 -15.04 -10.99 -14.40
C PRO A 303 -15.38 -12.10 -13.40
N GLY A 304 -16.03 -11.75 -12.30
CA GLY A 304 -16.49 -12.66 -11.26
C GLY A 304 -15.59 -12.62 -10.04
N LEU A 305 -16.20 -12.62 -8.85
CA LEU A 305 -15.49 -12.53 -7.58
C LEU A 305 -14.42 -13.63 -7.39
N HIS A 306 -14.66 -14.83 -7.93
CA HIS A 306 -13.67 -15.90 -7.90
C HIS A 306 -12.36 -15.52 -8.63
N ARG A 307 -12.42 -14.75 -9.72
CA ARG A 307 -11.21 -14.31 -10.44
C ARG A 307 -10.52 -13.17 -9.74
N THR A 308 -11.29 -12.22 -9.19
CA THR A 308 -10.71 -11.09 -8.48
C THR A 308 -10.03 -11.56 -7.19
N LEU A 309 -10.64 -12.48 -6.44
CA LEU A 309 -10.03 -13.09 -5.25
C LEU A 309 -8.80 -13.93 -5.58
N LEU A 310 -8.83 -14.74 -6.66
CA LEU A 310 -7.64 -15.47 -7.10
C LEU A 310 -6.52 -14.52 -7.50
N GLY A 311 -6.85 -13.48 -8.28
CA GLY A 311 -5.90 -12.47 -8.71
C GLY A 311 -5.29 -11.72 -7.54
N ASP A 312 -6.08 -11.40 -6.52
CA ASP A 312 -5.62 -10.70 -5.33
C ASP A 312 -4.77 -11.63 -4.45
N GLY A 313 -5.25 -12.83 -4.13
CA GLY A 313 -4.49 -13.79 -3.33
C GLY A 313 -3.15 -14.16 -3.96
N VAL A 314 -3.14 -14.52 -5.25
CA VAL A 314 -1.90 -14.88 -5.97
C VAL A 314 -1.05 -13.66 -6.27
N GLY A 315 -1.65 -12.52 -6.58
CA GLY A 315 -0.94 -11.25 -6.74
C GLY A 315 -0.26 -10.79 -5.46
N SER A 316 -0.89 -10.99 -4.30
CA SER A 316 -0.35 -10.71 -2.98
C SER A 316 0.84 -11.61 -2.65
N MET A 317 0.74 -12.92 -2.95
CA MET A 317 1.87 -13.85 -2.83
C MET A 317 3.06 -13.45 -3.72
N ALA A 318 2.79 -13.13 -4.98
CA ALA A 318 3.82 -12.69 -5.92
C ALA A 318 4.43 -11.35 -5.52
N GLY A 319 3.60 -10.40 -5.07
CA GLY A 319 4.05 -9.08 -4.63
C GLY A 319 4.93 -9.15 -3.38
N ALA A 320 4.50 -9.91 -2.36
CA ALA A 320 5.25 -10.10 -1.12
C ALA A 320 6.58 -10.83 -1.32
N PHE A 321 6.67 -11.72 -2.34
CA PHE A 321 7.94 -12.36 -2.68
C PHE A 321 9.03 -11.32 -3.04
N PHE A 322 8.66 -10.26 -3.77
CA PHE A 322 9.60 -9.20 -4.14
C PHE A 322 9.69 -8.08 -3.08
N GLY A 323 8.53 -7.63 -2.58
CA GLY A 323 8.41 -6.42 -1.76
C GLY A 323 8.12 -6.63 -0.28
N GLY A 324 7.88 -7.87 0.16
CA GLY A 324 7.70 -8.26 1.56
C GLY A 324 6.34 -7.91 2.17
N CYS A 325 5.64 -6.94 1.60
CA CYS A 325 4.29 -6.59 2.03
C CYS A 325 3.25 -7.47 1.31
N PRO A 326 2.30 -8.09 2.03
CA PRO A 326 1.09 -8.60 1.40
C PRO A 326 0.31 -7.46 0.76
N ASN A 327 -0.17 -7.69 -0.47
CA ASN A 327 -0.96 -6.71 -1.19
C ASN A 327 -2.46 -6.99 -1.05
N THR A 328 -3.26 -5.96 -1.32
CA THR A 328 -4.71 -6.02 -1.51
C THR A 328 -5.16 -4.95 -2.49
N THR A 329 -6.40 -5.00 -2.96
CA THR A 329 -6.98 -3.90 -3.72
C THR A 329 -6.95 -2.60 -2.94
N TYR A 330 -6.64 -1.50 -3.65
CA TYR A 330 -6.55 -0.19 -3.02
C TYR A 330 -7.78 0.67 -3.29
N GLY A 331 -8.41 1.15 -2.22
CA GLY A 331 -9.48 2.15 -2.28
C GLY A 331 -9.03 3.45 -2.95
N GLU A 332 -7.76 3.85 -2.80
CA GLU A 332 -7.16 5.00 -3.48
C GLU A 332 -7.14 4.81 -5.01
N SER A 333 -6.88 3.59 -5.47
CA SER A 333 -6.98 3.24 -6.89
C SER A 333 -8.41 3.40 -7.38
N VAL A 334 -9.39 2.89 -6.63
CA VAL A 334 -10.82 3.03 -6.97
C VAL A 334 -11.24 4.50 -6.99
N GLY A 335 -10.77 5.30 -6.02
CA GLY A 335 -10.98 6.74 -5.98
C GLY A 335 -10.37 7.47 -7.17
N CYS A 336 -9.16 7.10 -7.59
CA CYS A 336 -8.51 7.64 -8.77
C CYS A 336 -9.36 7.39 -10.04
N VAL A 337 -9.85 6.17 -10.23
CA VAL A 337 -10.77 5.84 -11.33
C VAL A 337 -12.06 6.67 -11.26
N ALA A 338 -12.64 6.82 -10.06
CA ALA A 338 -13.86 7.60 -9.85
C ALA A 338 -13.67 9.09 -10.18
N ILE A 339 -12.52 9.68 -9.86
CA ILE A 339 -12.25 11.11 -10.07
C ILE A 339 -11.82 11.39 -11.52
N THR A 340 -10.94 10.55 -12.08
CA THR A 340 -10.47 10.70 -13.47
C THR A 340 -11.54 10.31 -14.49
N GLY A 341 -12.46 9.42 -14.13
CA GLY A 341 -13.34 8.75 -15.09
C GLY A 341 -12.58 7.83 -16.06
N ASN A 342 -11.33 7.46 -15.77
CA ASN A 342 -10.54 6.53 -16.56
C ASN A 342 -10.49 5.17 -15.89
N ALA A 343 -11.30 4.23 -16.39
CA ALA A 343 -11.35 2.86 -15.91
C ALA A 343 -10.52 1.89 -16.77
N SER A 344 -9.61 2.38 -17.63
CA SER A 344 -8.84 1.53 -18.54
C SER A 344 -7.90 0.59 -17.80
N THR A 345 -8.01 -0.72 -18.03
CA THR A 345 -7.03 -1.70 -17.50
C THR A 345 -5.66 -1.57 -18.16
N SER A 346 -5.58 -0.92 -19.33
CA SER A 346 -4.30 -0.56 -19.95
C SER A 346 -3.61 0.60 -19.25
N THR A 347 -4.34 1.45 -18.53
CA THR A 347 -3.75 2.45 -17.64
C THR A 347 -3.22 1.77 -16.38
N ILE A 348 -4.03 0.91 -15.76
CA ILE A 348 -3.63 0.18 -14.55
C ILE A 348 -2.42 -0.71 -14.80
N GLY A 349 -2.34 -1.40 -15.94
CA GLY A 349 -1.18 -2.22 -16.27
C GLY A 349 0.05 -1.46 -16.73
N LEU A 350 -0.08 -0.16 -17.07
CA LEU A 350 1.05 0.71 -17.39
C LEU A 350 1.61 1.42 -16.14
N ALA A 351 0.74 1.65 -15.15
CA ALA A 351 1.09 2.15 -13.83
C ALA A 351 1.94 1.12 -13.08
#